data_AF-A0A0C9RZX8-F1
#
_entry.id   AF-A0A0C9RZX8-F1
#
_cell.length_a   1.000
_cell.length_b   1.000
_cell.length_c   1.000
_cell.angle_alpha   90.00
_cell.angle_beta   90.00
_cell.angle_gamma   90.00
#
_symmetry.space_group_name_H-M   'P 1'
#
loop_
_entity.id
_entity.type
_entity.pdbx_description
1 polymer ?
#
loop_
_entity_poly.entity_id
_entity_poly.type
_entity_poly.pdbx_seq_one_letter_code
_entity_poly.pdbx_strand_id
1 'polypeptide(L)'
;MNIARTVTAVARRAPQLQAKAAPARKYKTLAQIKELQKQFTVDDGVPVYLKGGKIDSILYQTALAVSALAVATCFYTLYGLIYKHKK
;
A
#
# COMPACT_ATOMS: atom_id res chain seq x y z
N MET A 1 39.89 -31.58 22.63
CA MET A 1 38.67 -30.88 22.15
C MET A 1 38.34 -31.39 20.75
N ASN A 2 37.16 -31.99 20.54
CA ASN A 2 36.83 -32.73 19.32
C ASN A 2 36.44 -31.81 18.15
N ILE A 3 37.39 -31.55 17.26
CA ILE A 3 37.25 -30.74 16.03
C ILE A 3 36.08 -31.21 15.15
N ALA A 4 35.77 -32.50 15.15
CA ALA A 4 34.62 -33.04 14.42
C ALA A 4 33.27 -32.44 14.88
N ARG A 5 33.12 -32.10 16.18
CA ARG A 5 31.90 -31.50 16.71
C ARG A 5 31.77 -30.02 16.35
N THR A 6 32.90 -29.30 16.25
CA THR A 6 32.88 -27.88 15.87
C THR A 6 32.60 -27.72 14.38
N VAL A 7 33.20 -28.56 13.54
CA VAL A 7 32.96 -28.55 12.08
C VAL A 7 31.50 -28.91 11.75
N THR A 8 30.94 -29.91 12.40
CA THR A 8 29.52 -30.28 12.19
C THR A 8 28.54 -29.24 12.73
N ALA A 9 28.86 -28.55 13.83
CA ALA A 9 28.06 -27.44 14.33
C ALA A 9 28.07 -26.22 13.39
N VAL A 10 29.21 -25.92 12.78
CA VAL A 10 29.35 -24.83 11.79
C VAL A 10 28.61 -25.19 10.49
N ALA A 11 28.77 -26.41 9.99
CA ALA A 11 28.10 -26.88 8.78
C ALA A 11 26.56 -26.83 8.91
N ARG A 12 26.00 -27.19 10.07
CA ARG A 12 24.56 -27.07 10.33
C ARG A 12 24.04 -25.63 10.41
N ARG A 13 24.91 -24.65 10.73
CA ARG A 13 24.55 -23.22 10.78
C ARG A 13 24.79 -22.51 9.45
N ALA A 14 25.47 -23.11 8.49
CA ALA A 14 25.70 -22.56 7.16
C ALA A 14 24.41 -22.10 6.42
N PRO A 15 23.29 -22.86 6.41
CA PRO A 15 22.06 -22.39 5.77
C PRO A 15 21.37 -21.25 6.52
N GLN A 16 21.63 -21.08 7.83
CA GLN A 16 21.13 -19.95 8.63
C GLN A 16 21.98 -18.69 8.42
N LEU A 17 23.26 -18.85 8.06
CA LEU A 17 24.14 -17.74 7.62
C LEU A 17 23.86 -17.29 6.18
N GLN A 18 23.15 -18.10 5.39
CA GLN A 18 22.55 -17.70 4.12
C GLN A 18 21.20 -16.96 4.30
N ALA A 19 20.95 -16.38 5.47
CA ALA A 19 19.88 -15.39 5.59
C ALA A 19 20.14 -14.30 4.54
N LYS A 20 19.36 -14.31 3.45
CA LYS A 20 19.34 -13.20 2.49
C LYS A 20 19.13 -11.95 3.33
N ALA A 21 20.16 -11.10 3.42
CA ALA A 21 20.04 -9.83 4.11
C ALA A 21 18.75 -9.18 3.64
N ALA A 22 17.84 -8.87 4.56
CA ALA A 22 16.60 -8.19 4.23
C ALA A 22 16.97 -6.98 3.35
N PRO A 23 16.29 -6.76 2.21
CA PRO A 23 16.67 -5.71 1.29
C PRO A 23 16.80 -4.41 2.08
N ALA A 24 17.96 -3.75 1.97
CA ALA A 24 18.21 -2.51 2.67
C ALA A 24 17.05 -1.56 2.39
N ARG A 25 16.26 -1.24 3.43
CA ARG A 25 15.08 -0.40 3.28
C ARG A 25 15.56 0.97 2.81
N LYS A 26 15.26 1.33 1.56
CA LYS A 26 15.59 2.65 1.02
C LYS A 26 14.68 3.67 1.70
N TYR A 27 15.16 4.22 2.81
CA TYR A 27 14.49 5.33 3.47
C TYR A 27 14.61 6.59 2.61
N LYS A 28 13.61 7.46 2.69
CA LYS A 28 13.74 8.81 2.17
C LYS A 28 14.85 9.53 2.92
N THR A 29 15.63 10.33 2.21
CA THR A 29 16.66 11.15 2.83
C THR A 29 16.01 12.20 3.73
N LEU A 30 16.76 12.73 4.72
CA LEU A 30 16.25 13.80 5.59
C LEU A 30 15.80 15.04 4.81
N ALA A 31 16.47 15.35 3.70
CA ALA A 31 16.09 16.45 2.80
C ALA A 31 14.71 16.20 2.16
N GLN A 32 14.46 14.98 1.68
CA GLN A 32 13.16 14.61 1.10
C GLN A 32 12.03 14.66 2.14
N ILE A 33 12.32 14.27 3.39
CA ILE A 33 11.35 14.33 4.48
C ILE A 33 11.01 15.78 4.79
N LYS A 34 12.00 16.68 4.87
CA LYS A 34 11.77 18.11 5.10
C LYS A 34 10.92 18.74 4.00
N GLU A 35 11.13 18.37 2.75
CA GLU A 35 10.31 18.87 1.64
C GLU A 35 8.86 18.38 1.73
N LEU A 36 8.65 17.10 2.07
CA LEU A 36 7.32 16.57 2.34
C LEU A 36 6.65 17.26 3.53
N GLN A 37 7.37 17.46 4.63
CA GLN A 37 6.86 18.19 5.79
C GLN A 37 6.45 19.61 5.41
N LYS A 38 7.27 20.31 4.62
CA LYS A 38 6.94 21.65 4.12
C LYS A 38 5.64 21.61 3.33
N GLN A 39 5.50 20.72 2.35
CA GLN A 39 4.28 20.58 1.53
C GLN A 39 3.04 20.28 2.38
N PHE A 40 3.11 19.30 3.29
CA PHE A 40 1.95 18.84 4.04
C PHE A 40 1.60 19.71 5.26
N THR A 41 2.47 20.64 5.65
CA THR A 41 2.24 21.56 6.80
C THR A 41 1.77 22.95 6.37
N VAL A 42 1.79 23.28 5.06
CA VAL A 42 1.26 24.57 4.57
C VAL A 42 -0.20 24.76 5.02
N ASP A 43 -0.54 25.91 5.59
CA ASP A 43 -1.92 26.23 5.98
C ASP A 43 -2.70 26.82 4.80
N ASP A 44 -3.13 25.96 3.89
CA ASP A 44 -3.85 26.29 2.65
C ASP A 44 -5.34 25.90 2.69
N GLY A 45 -5.80 25.34 3.82
CA GLY A 45 -7.15 24.80 3.98
C GLY A 45 -7.42 23.53 3.17
N VAL A 46 -6.41 22.96 2.49
CA VAL A 46 -6.57 21.74 1.70
C VAL A 46 -6.57 20.52 2.65
N PRO A 47 -7.57 19.64 2.57
CA PRO A 47 -7.60 18.47 3.43
C PRO A 47 -6.45 17.51 3.11
N VAL A 48 -5.96 16.80 4.13
CA VAL A 48 -4.75 15.96 4.04
C VAL A 48 -4.76 14.95 2.89
N TYR A 49 -5.94 14.41 2.53
CA TYR A 49 -6.09 13.42 1.47
C TYR A 49 -6.06 13.99 0.04
N LEU A 50 -6.01 15.32 -0.12
CA LEU A 50 -5.78 16.00 -1.42
C LEU A 50 -4.47 16.78 -1.45
N LYS A 51 -3.74 16.81 -0.33
CA LYS A 51 -2.57 17.67 -0.14
C LYS A 51 -1.32 17.21 -0.90
N GLY A 52 -1.31 15.95 -1.37
CA GLY A 52 -0.33 15.45 -2.32
C GLY A 52 -0.51 16.01 -3.74
N GLY A 53 -1.62 16.70 -4.02
CA GLY A 53 -1.84 17.49 -5.23
C GLY A 53 -2.78 16.84 -6.24
N LYS A 54 -2.50 17.05 -7.54
CA LYS A 54 -3.43 16.67 -8.62
C LYS A 54 -3.67 15.16 -8.73
N ILE A 55 -2.66 14.35 -8.41
CA ILE A 55 -2.78 12.88 -8.44
C ILE A 55 -3.82 12.41 -7.43
N ASP A 56 -3.79 12.96 -6.22
CA ASP A 56 -4.76 12.64 -5.16
C ASP A 56 -6.18 13.02 -5.61
N SER A 57 -6.34 14.16 -6.29
CA SER A 57 -7.64 14.60 -6.80
C SER A 57 -8.18 13.67 -7.88
N ILE A 58 -7.35 13.25 -8.84
CA ILE A 58 -7.74 12.27 -9.87
C ILE A 58 -8.10 10.93 -9.23
N LEU A 59 -7.30 10.47 -8.26
CA LEU A 59 -7.56 9.22 -7.55
C LEU A 59 -8.87 9.28 -6.77
N TYR A 60 -9.14 10.39 -6.08
CA TYR A 60 -10.40 10.60 -5.37
C TYR A 60 -11.60 10.60 -6.32
N GLN A 61 -11.53 11.36 -7.42
CA GLN A 61 -12.61 11.44 -8.40
C GLN A 61 -12.91 10.09 -9.06
N THR A 62 -11.87 9.34 -9.42
CA THR A 62 -12.04 8.00 -10.01
C THR A 62 -12.65 7.02 -9.00
N ALA A 63 -12.18 7.01 -7.75
CA ALA A 63 -12.77 6.19 -6.70
C ALA A 63 -14.26 6.52 -6.46
N LEU A 64 -14.60 7.81 -6.45
CA LEU A 64 -15.98 8.26 -6.29
C LEU A 64 -16.87 7.84 -7.48
N ALA A 65 -16.36 7.98 -8.71
CA ALA A 65 -17.08 7.56 -9.91
C ALA A 65 -17.34 6.04 -9.92
N VAL A 66 -16.32 5.23 -9.61
CA VAL A 66 -16.46 3.78 -9.52
C VAL A 66 -17.47 3.38 -8.43
N SER A 67 -17.42 4.04 -7.27
CA SER A 67 -18.35 3.77 -6.18
C SER A 67 -19.80 4.10 -6.56
N ALA A 68 -20.02 5.24 -7.21
CA ALA A 68 -21.34 5.64 -7.70
C ALA A 68 -21.89 4.64 -8.74
N LEU A 69 -21.05 4.19 -9.68
CA LEU A 69 -21.42 3.16 -10.64
C LEU A 69 -21.77 1.83 -9.96
N ALA A 70 -21.00 1.41 -8.97
CA ALA A 70 -21.28 0.20 -8.20
C ALA A 70 -22.61 0.27 -7.44
N VAL A 71 -22.92 1.43 -6.86
CA VAL A 71 -24.21 1.66 -6.20
C VAL A 71 -25.36 1.61 -7.22
N ALA A 72 -25.20 2.26 -8.37
CA ALA A 72 -26.22 2.25 -9.43
C ALA A 72 -26.48 0.83 -9.97
N THR A 73 -25.44 0.05 -10.22
CA THR A 73 -25.59 -1.34 -10.68
C THR A 73 -26.23 -2.22 -9.62
N CYS A 74 -25.91 -2.01 -8.33
CA CYS A 74 -26.56 -2.70 -7.22
C CYS A 74 -28.07 -2.44 -7.19
N PHE A 75 -28.49 -1.17 -7.37
CA PHE A 75 -29.92 -0.85 -7.44
C PHE A 75 -30.60 -1.46 -8.68
N TYR A 76 -29.94 -1.42 -9.84
CA TYR A 76 -30.46 -2.02 -11.07
C TYR A 76 -30.66 -3.54 -10.92
N THR A 77 -29.67 -4.25 -10.37
CA THR A 77 -29.78 -5.70 -10.15
C THR A 77 -30.83 -6.03 -9.10
N LEU A 78 -30.88 -5.29 -8.00
CA LEU A 78 -31.89 -5.46 -6.96
C LEU A 78 -33.31 -5.25 -7.52
N TYR A 79 -33.51 -4.21 -8.32
CA TYR A 79 -34.80 -3.94 -8.98
C TYR A 79 -35.22 -5.10 -9.89
N GLY A 80 -34.31 -5.61 -10.73
CA GLY A 80 -34.59 -6.76 -11.61
C GLY A 80 -34.84 -8.07 -10.87
N LEU A 81 -34.26 -8.23 -9.67
CA LEU A 81 -34.52 -9.38 -8.80
C LEU A 81 -35.90 -9.28 -8.11
N ILE A 82 -36.27 -8.09 -7.61
CA ILE A 82 -37.57 -7.86 -6.97
C ILE A 82 -38.70 -8.03 -7.99
N TYR A 83 -38.63 -7.29 -9.09
CA TYR A 83 -39.60 -7.37 -10.17
C TYR A 83 -39.07 -8.35 -11.20
N LYS A 84 -39.24 -9.65 -10.91
CA LYS A 84 -38.83 -10.79 -11.75
C LYS A 84 -38.78 -10.38 -13.22
N HIS A 85 -37.57 -10.17 -13.74
CA HIS A 85 -37.37 -9.91 -15.15
C HIS A 85 -37.97 -11.10 -15.92
N LYS A 86 -39.14 -10.94 -16.54
CA LYS A 86 -39.65 -11.97 -17.45
C LYS A 86 -38.61 -12.12 -18.55
N LYS A 87 -38.17 -13.36 -18.78
CA LYS A 87 -37.27 -13.69 -19.89
C LYS A 87 -37.89 -13.27 -21.21
#